data_AF-A7T595-F1
#
_entry.id   AF-A7T595-F1
#
_cell.length_a   1.000
_cell.length_b   1.000
_cell.length_c   1.000
_cell.angle_alpha   90.00
_cell.angle_beta   90.00
_cell.angle_gamma   90.00
#
_symmetry.space_group_name_H-M   'P 1'
#
loop_
_entity.id
_entity.type
_entity.pdbx_description
1 polymer ?
#
loop_
_entity_poly.entity_id
_entity_poly.type
_entity_poly.pdbx_seq_one_letter_code
_entity_poly.pdbx_strand_id
1 'polypeptide(L)'
;QWNLLCERSYISALVQSMYFVGYLFGSFLSGTVSDAFGRKITLTVSVALQAAAFIGASFVTSHIALIILIFFAGLSLASSIACQYTLIIEMIGPDHRTIAGIINELFWKAGWLLIILVAYFIRDWRTFMLIGAAPGLAILLFWKWIFESPRWLLTKGRLDEAHEILVNFGGKSKEQPLDKNSLRQLIERIRESQVKREGEVTKRHTQLDMVRTPKMRKFTLVMAINW
;
A
#
# COMPACT_ATOMS: atom_id res chain seq x y z
N GLN A 1 23.98 -21.70 6.96
CA GLN A 1 24.60 -20.93 8.07
C GLN A 1 24.14 -21.38 9.46
N TRP A 2 22.92 -21.89 9.66
CA TRP A 2 22.43 -22.25 11.00
C TRP A 2 22.11 -23.73 11.24
N ASN A 3 22.49 -24.65 10.32
CA ASN A 3 22.20 -26.09 10.39
C ASN A 3 20.83 -26.38 11.01
N LEU A 4 19.78 -25.92 10.34
CA LEU A 4 18.39 -25.90 10.81
C LEU A 4 17.71 -27.29 10.85
N LEU A 5 18.50 -28.37 10.76
CA LEU A 5 17.98 -29.74 10.79
C LEU A 5 17.74 -30.20 12.25
N CYS A 6 16.64 -30.92 12.43
CA CYS A 6 16.16 -31.56 13.66
C CYS A 6 15.76 -30.63 14.82
N GLU A 7 16.68 -29.99 15.54
CA GLU A 7 16.34 -29.28 16.80
C GLU A 7 16.05 -27.77 16.63
N ARG A 8 16.53 -27.13 15.56
CA ARG A 8 16.37 -25.68 15.31
C ARG A 8 15.42 -25.35 14.15
N SER A 9 14.66 -26.32 13.65
CA SER A 9 13.68 -26.10 12.58
C SER A 9 12.60 -25.08 12.97
N TYR A 10 12.25 -25.02 14.26
CA TYR A 10 11.30 -24.06 14.81
C TYR A 10 11.69 -22.61 14.55
N ILE A 11 12.98 -22.30 14.40
CA ILE A 11 13.45 -20.94 14.13
C ILE A 11 12.99 -20.47 12.75
N SER A 12 13.00 -21.35 11.75
CA SER A 12 12.51 -21.00 10.40
C SER A 12 11.00 -20.77 10.42
N ALA A 13 10.27 -21.63 11.13
CA ALA A 13 8.83 -21.47 11.33
C ALA A 13 8.48 -20.19 12.11
N LEU A 14 9.31 -19.82 13.08
CA LEU A 14 9.15 -18.59 13.86
C LEU A 14 9.40 -17.34 13.02
N VAL A 15 10.44 -17.35 12.18
CA VAL A 15 10.72 -16.25 11.23
C VAL A 15 9.53 -16.03 10.30
N GLN A 16 9.00 -17.11 9.70
CA GLN A 16 7.83 -17.04 8.83
C GLN A 16 6.57 -16.60 9.58
N SER A 17 6.33 -17.12 10.78
CA SER A 17 5.20 -16.70 11.62
C SER A 17 5.28 -15.20 11.95
N MET A 18 6.46 -14.71 12.31
CA MET A 18 6.69 -13.30 12.66
C MET A 18 6.55 -12.35 11.48
N TYR A 19 6.87 -12.81 10.27
CA TYR A 19 6.51 -12.10 9.06
C TYR A 19 5.01 -11.88 8.94
N PHE A 20 4.20 -12.94 9.11
CA PHE A 20 2.73 -12.83 9.01
C PHE A 20 2.10 -12.05 10.16
N VAL A 21 2.66 -12.13 11.37
CA VAL A 21 2.23 -11.27 12.48
C VAL A 21 2.52 -9.82 12.15
N GLY A 22 3.71 -9.49 11.62
CA GLY A 22 4.00 -8.16 11.10
C GLY A 22 3.01 -7.71 10.04
N TYR A 23 2.72 -8.58 9.07
CA TYR A 23 1.74 -8.35 8.01
C TYR A 23 0.36 -8.00 8.56
N LEU A 24 -0.12 -8.73 9.58
CA LEU A 24 -1.39 -8.46 10.24
C LEU A 24 -1.44 -7.04 10.83
N PHE A 25 -0.42 -6.65 11.60
CA PHE A 25 -0.34 -5.30 12.17
C PHE A 25 -0.23 -4.24 11.08
N GLY A 26 0.55 -4.49 10.04
CA GLY A 26 0.67 -3.61 8.88
C GLY A 26 -0.67 -3.34 8.21
N SER A 27 -1.49 -4.37 8.01
CA SER A 27 -2.84 -4.23 7.44
C SER A 27 -3.74 -3.31 8.27
N PHE A 28 -3.75 -3.47 9.60
CA PHE A 28 -4.55 -2.61 10.48
C PHE A 28 -4.07 -1.15 10.51
N LEU A 29 -2.76 -0.94 10.58
CA LEU A 29 -2.16 0.40 10.66
C LEU A 29 -2.20 1.14 9.33
N SER A 30 -2.14 0.42 8.20
CA SER A 30 -2.03 1.03 6.87
C SER A 30 -3.16 2.02 6.58
N GLY A 31 -4.41 1.65 6.87
CA GLY A 31 -5.57 2.50 6.59
C GLY A 31 -5.55 3.78 7.40
N THR A 32 -5.28 3.71 8.70
CA THR A 32 -5.28 4.89 9.58
C THR A 32 -4.13 5.84 9.24
N VAL A 33 -2.94 5.31 8.98
CA VAL A 33 -1.76 6.10 8.60
C VAL A 33 -1.97 6.72 7.21
N SER A 34 -2.47 5.94 6.24
CA SER A 34 -2.71 6.43 4.88
C SER A 34 -3.78 7.52 4.81
N ASP A 35 -4.83 7.44 5.62
CA ASP A 35 -5.87 8.48 5.65
C ASP A 35 -5.37 9.74 6.37
N ALA A 36 -4.51 9.59 7.38
CA ALA A 36 -3.93 10.70 8.13
C ALA A 36 -2.91 11.48 7.30
N PHE A 37 -1.89 10.78 6.76
CA PHE A 37 -0.71 11.39 6.14
C PHE A 37 -0.71 11.39 4.62
N GLY A 38 -1.61 10.63 3.99
CA GLY A 38 -1.68 10.48 2.53
C GLY A 38 -1.15 9.14 2.05
N ARG A 39 -1.55 8.76 0.84
CA ARG A 39 -1.30 7.44 0.26
C ARG A 39 0.14 7.38 -0.23
N LYS A 40 0.59 8.46 -0.87
CA LYS A 40 1.95 8.61 -1.37
C LYS A 40 2.97 8.52 -0.21
N ILE A 41 2.83 9.34 0.84
CA ILE A 41 3.76 9.34 2.00
C ILE A 41 3.81 7.97 2.68
N THR A 42 2.65 7.38 2.94
CA THR A 42 2.58 6.09 3.63
C THR A 42 3.24 4.98 2.80
N LEU A 43 3.01 4.95 1.49
CA LEU A 43 3.67 4.01 0.58
C LEU A 43 5.19 4.13 0.65
N THR A 44 5.73 5.35 0.61
CA THR A 44 7.18 5.56 0.55
C THR A 44 7.89 5.30 1.87
N VAL A 45 7.28 5.67 2.99
CA VAL A 45 7.80 5.28 4.31
C VAL A 45 7.78 3.75 4.44
N SER A 46 6.72 3.10 3.96
CA SER A 46 6.61 1.63 4.02
C SER A 46 7.67 0.95 3.15
N VAL A 47 7.88 1.40 1.91
CA VAL A 47 8.92 0.86 1.02
C VAL A 47 10.32 1.13 1.57
N ALA A 48 10.57 2.30 2.14
CA ALA A 48 11.85 2.61 2.80
C ALA A 48 12.11 1.69 4.00
N LEU A 49 11.10 1.48 4.84
CA LEU A 49 11.17 0.56 5.97
C LEU A 49 11.43 -0.88 5.50
N GLN A 50 10.79 -1.32 4.43
CA GLN A 50 11.00 -2.64 3.85
C GLN A 50 12.43 -2.83 3.36
N ALA A 51 12.95 -1.86 2.58
CA ALA A 51 14.32 -1.90 2.07
C ALA A 51 15.33 -1.93 3.22
N ALA A 52 15.15 -1.08 4.25
CA ALA A 52 16.00 -1.06 5.43
C ALA A 52 15.95 -2.40 6.19
N ALA A 53 14.76 -3.00 6.33
CA ALA A 53 14.58 -4.29 6.99
C ALA A 53 15.31 -5.42 6.26
N PHE A 54 15.20 -5.50 4.93
CA PHE A 54 15.89 -6.50 4.11
C PHE A 54 17.41 -6.32 4.10
N ILE A 55 17.89 -5.08 3.96
CA ILE A 55 19.31 -4.77 4.05
C ILE A 55 19.84 -5.16 5.43
N GLY A 56 19.18 -4.73 6.51
CA GLY A 56 19.56 -5.10 7.88
C GLY A 56 19.57 -6.62 8.09
N ALA A 57 18.56 -7.34 7.58
CA ALA A 57 18.44 -8.79 7.70
C ALA A 57 19.59 -9.51 6.99
N SER A 58 20.11 -8.94 5.90
CA SER A 58 21.24 -9.51 5.15
C SER A 58 22.57 -9.46 5.90
N PHE A 59 22.76 -8.54 6.87
CA PHE A 59 24.00 -8.39 7.64
C PHE A 59 23.95 -8.99 9.04
N VAL A 60 22.75 -9.24 9.56
CA VAL A 60 22.59 -9.69 10.94
C VAL A 60 22.99 -11.16 11.14
N THR A 61 23.63 -11.45 12.27
CA THR A 61 24.02 -12.82 12.66
C THR A 61 23.17 -13.36 13.81
N SER A 62 22.51 -12.47 14.56
CA SER A 62 21.57 -12.82 15.64
C SER A 62 20.20 -13.19 15.10
N HIS A 63 19.68 -14.35 15.53
CA HIS A 63 18.37 -14.85 15.16
C HIS A 63 17.23 -13.95 15.67
N ILE A 64 17.36 -13.36 16.86
CA ILE A 64 16.35 -12.45 17.42
C ILE A 64 16.24 -11.19 16.58
N ALA A 65 17.39 -10.60 16.23
CA ALA A 65 17.41 -9.40 15.40
C ALA A 65 16.88 -9.69 13.98
N LEU A 66 17.17 -10.87 13.41
CA LEU A 66 16.55 -11.32 12.16
C LEU A 66 15.02 -11.38 12.26
N ILE A 67 14.49 -11.99 13.33
CA ILE A 67 13.04 -12.12 13.55
C ILE A 67 12.38 -10.74 13.62
N ILE A 68 12.98 -9.80 14.36
CA ILE A 68 12.47 -8.43 14.48
C ILE A 68 12.45 -7.73 13.11
N LEU A 69 13.53 -7.85 12.34
CA LEU A 69 13.62 -7.25 11.00
C LEU A 69 12.59 -7.86 10.04
N ILE A 70 12.36 -9.18 10.12
CA ILE A 70 11.36 -9.88 9.31
C ILE A 70 9.93 -9.48 9.69
N PHE A 71 9.66 -9.24 10.98
CA PHE A 71 8.40 -8.65 11.41
C PHE A 71 8.17 -7.28 10.75
N PHE A 72 9.17 -6.39 10.76
CA PHE A 72 9.05 -5.08 10.10
C PHE A 72 8.95 -5.19 8.59
N ALA A 73 9.59 -6.18 7.97
CA ALA A 73 9.43 -6.46 6.54
C ALA A 73 8.00 -6.90 6.19
N GLY A 74 7.36 -7.72 7.03
CA GLY A 74 5.95 -8.10 6.87
C GLY A 74 5.00 -6.92 7.05
N LEU A 75 5.23 -6.10 8.11
CA LEU A 75 4.46 -4.90 8.40
C LEU A 75 4.50 -3.89 7.24
N SER A 76 5.71 -3.64 6.73
CA SER A 76 5.90 -2.74 5.60
C SER A 76 5.30 -3.27 4.30
N LEU A 77 5.31 -4.59 4.07
CA LEU A 77 4.70 -5.16 2.87
C LEU A 77 3.18 -4.92 2.85
N ALA A 78 2.49 -5.28 3.93
CA ALA A 78 1.04 -5.11 4.03
C ALA A 78 0.63 -3.65 3.82
N SER A 79 1.34 -2.73 4.48
CA SER A 79 1.10 -1.29 4.32
C SER A 79 1.35 -0.80 2.89
N SER A 80 2.42 -1.26 2.25
CA SER A 80 2.75 -0.89 0.87
C SER A 80 1.70 -1.37 -0.12
N ILE A 81 1.26 -2.64 -0.01
CA ILE A 81 0.23 -3.22 -0.89
C ILE A 81 -1.08 -2.44 -0.76
N ALA A 82 -1.54 -2.19 0.48
CA ALA A 82 -2.78 -1.47 0.73
C ALA A 82 -2.74 -0.04 0.19
N CYS A 83 -1.65 0.70 0.42
CA CYS A 83 -1.50 2.07 -0.05
C CYS A 83 -1.35 2.15 -1.57
N GLN A 84 -0.56 1.25 -2.17
CA GLN A 84 -0.37 1.19 -3.63
C GLN A 84 -1.70 0.95 -4.34
N TYR A 85 -2.44 -0.09 -3.93
CA TYR A 85 -3.71 -0.43 -4.56
C TYR A 85 -4.73 0.71 -4.43
N THR A 86 -4.83 1.30 -3.24
CA THR A 86 -5.71 2.44 -2.99
C THR A 86 -5.34 3.64 -3.88
N LEU A 87 -4.05 3.97 -3.97
CA LEU A 87 -3.59 5.08 -4.81
C LEU A 87 -3.97 4.88 -6.28
N ILE A 88 -3.76 3.67 -6.84
CA ILE A 88 -4.11 3.34 -8.23
C ILE A 88 -5.62 3.54 -8.47
N ILE A 89 -6.46 2.98 -7.60
CA ILE A 89 -7.93 3.03 -7.75
C ILE A 89 -8.49 4.44 -7.54
N GLU A 90 -7.82 5.27 -6.76
CA GLU A 90 -8.21 6.67 -6.55
C GLU A 90 -7.79 7.59 -7.69
N MET A 91 -6.70 7.28 -8.40
CA MET A 91 -6.28 8.00 -9.60
C MET A 91 -7.13 7.67 -10.82
N ILE A 92 -7.79 6.51 -10.84
CA ILE A 92 -8.50 6.01 -12.01
C ILE A 92 -10.02 6.22 -11.89
N GLY A 93 -10.62 6.65 -13.00
CA GLY A 93 -12.06 6.86 -13.12
C GLY A 93 -12.86 5.58 -12.83
N PRO A 94 -14.11 5.67 -12.33
CA PRO A 94 -14.92 4.52 -11.93
C PRO A 94 -14.97 3.39 -12.96
N ASP A 95 -15.11 3.71 -14.24
CA ASP A 95 -15.31 2.74 -15.32
C ASP A 95 -14.08 1.87 -15.61
N HIS A 96 -12.88 2.35 -15.27
CA HIS A 96 -11.61 1.70 -15.59
C HIS A 96 -10.97 1.00 -14.37
N ARG A 97 -11.61 1.06 -13.19
CA ARG A 97 -11.06 0.51 -11.94
C ARG A 97 -10.83 -1.00 -12.01
N THR A 98 -11.74 -1.74 -12.62
CA THR A 98 -11.63 -3.20 -12.75
C THR A 98 -10.40 -3.57 -13.57
N ILE A 99 -10.21 -2.91 -14.72
CA ILE A 99 -9.06 -3.14 -15.61
C ILE A 99 -7.76 -2.79 -14.89
N ALA A 100 -7.73 -1.65 -14.20
CA ALA A 100 -6.56 -1.24 -13.42
C ALA A 100 -6.19 -2.25 -12.32
N GLY A 101 -7.19 -2.80 -11.63
CA GLY A 101 -6.99 -3.85 -10.64
C GLY A 101 -6.40 -5.12 -11.26
N ILE A 102 -6.93 -5.55 -12.41
CA ILE A 102 -6.41 -6.72 -13.15
C ILE A 102 -4.95 -6.50 -13.57
N ILE A 103 -4.63 -5.32 -14.10
CA ILE A 103 -3.26 -4.98 -14.50
C ILE A 103 -2.33 -5.01 -13.28
N ASN A 104 -2.74 -4.41 -12.15
CA ASN A 104 -1.96 -4.44 -10.91
C ASN A 104 -1.68 -5.87 -10.45
N GLU A 105 -2.69 -6.75 -10.47
CA GLU A 105 -2.50 -8.17 -10.14
C GLU A 105 -1.56 -8.88 -11.12
N LEU A 106 -1.62 -8.58 -12.41
CA LEU A 106 -0.72 -9.16 -13.40
C LEU A 106 0.75 -8.79 -13.11
N PHE A 107 1.01 -7.54 -12.77
CA PHE A 107 2.34 -7.09 -12.33
C PHE A 107 2.79 -7.79 -11.04
N TRP A 108 1.88 -8.01 -10.09
CA TRP A 108 2.17 -8.76 -8.88
C TRP A 108 2.61 -10.20 -9.20
N LYS A 109 1.85 -10.92 -10.03
CA LYS A 109 2.21 -12.30 -10.44
C LYS A 109 3.52 -12.34 -11.21
N ALA A 110 3.77 -11.38 -12.11
CA ALA A 110 5.04 -11.27 -12.82
C ALA A 110 6.23 -11.05 -11.86
N GLY A 111 6.04 -10.22 -10.83
CA GLY A 111 7.03 -10.02 -9.77
C GLY A 111 7.35 -11.32 -9.01
N TRP A 112 6.34 -12.10 -8.65
CA TRP A 112 6.54 -13.42 -8.02
C TRP A 112 7.33 -14.38 -8.90
N LEU A 113 7.02 -14.45 -10.20
CA LEU A 113 7.77 -15.29 -11.15
C LEU A 113 9.24 -14.86 -11.25
N LEU A 114 9.49 -13.55 -11.27
CA LEU A 114 10.85 -13.01 -11.26
C LEU A 114 11.59 -13.37 -9.97
N ILE A 115 10.94 -13.28 -8.81
CA ILE A 115 11.53 -13.67 -7.52
C ILE A 115 11.89 -15.15 -7.51
N ILE A 116 11.01 -16.03 -8.02
CA ILE A 116 11.28 -17.47 -8.14
C ILE A 116 12.51 -17.72 -9.04
N LEU A 117 12.59 -17.03 -10.17
CA LEU A 117 13.72 -17.13 -11.09
C LEU A 117 15.03 -16.69 -10.42
N VAL A 118 15.01 -15.57 -9.69
CA VAL A 118 16.19 -15.08 -8.93
C VAL A 118 16.59 -16.08 -7.85
N ALA A 119 15.63 -16.68 -7.14
CA ALA A 119 15.89 -17.70 -6.11
C ALA A 119 16.52 -18.97 -6.69
N TYR A 120 16.21 -19.32 -7.95
CA TYR A 120 16.82 -20.47 -8.62
C TYR A 120 18.32 -20.27 -8.84
N PHE A 121 18.74 -19.07 -9.27
CA PHE A 121 20.15 -18.75 -9.53
C PHE A 121 20.93 -18.41 -8.26
N ILE A 122 20.28 -17.78 -7.27
CA ILE A 122 20.92 -17.25 -6.08
C ILE A 122 20.45 -18.02 -4.86
N ARG A 123 21.29 -18.97 -4.43
CA ARG A 123 21.01 -19.84 -3.28
C ARG A 123 21.42 -19.23 -1.93
N ASP A 124 22.21 -18.15 -1.95
CA ASP A 124 22.55 -17.41 -0.74
C ASP A 124 21.42 -16.47 -0.34
N TRP A 125 20.80 -16.76 0.81
CA TRP A 125 19.64 -16.02 1.31
C TRP A 125 19.96 -14.56 1.68
N ARG A 126 21.21 -14.23 2.04
CA ARG A 126 21.61 -12.85 2.36
C ARG A 126 21.64 -12.01 1.09
N THR A 127 22.29 -12.53 0.05
CA THR A 127 22.32 -11.91 -1.28
C THR A 127 20.90 -11.78 -1.84
N PHE A 128 20.05 -12.79 -1.63
CA PHE A 128 18.65 -12.75 -2.03
C PHE A 128 17.87 -11.61 -1.35
N MET A 129 18.06 -11.39 -0.04
CA MET A 129 17.46 -10.27 0.68
C MET A 129 17.91 -8.91 0.12
N LEU A 130 19.21 -8.76 -0.20
CA LEU A 130 19.74 -7.53 -0.80
C LEU A 130 19.13 -7.25 -2.17
N ILE A 131 18.99 -8.28 -3.01
CA ILE A 131 18.35 -8.14 -4.32
C ILE A 131 16.87 -7.81 -4.16
N GLY A 132 16.18 -8.41 -3.19
CA GLY A 132 14.81 -8.07 -2.84
C GLY A 132 14.63 -6.61 -2.40
N ALA A 133 15.65 -5.99 -1.80
CA ALA A 133 15.61 -4.58 -1.41
C ALA A 133 15.78 -3.62 -2.60
N ALA A 134 16.41 -4.06 -3.70
CA ALA A 134 16.79 -3.19 -4.81
C ALA A 134 15.58 -2.55 -5.54
N PRO A 135 14.48 -3.25 -5.86
CA PRO A 135 13.29 -2.64 -6.44
C PRO A 135 12.67 -1.57 -5.51
N GLY A 136 12.68 -1.81 -4.20
CA GLY A 136 12.20 -0.84 -3.22
C GLY A 136 13.04 0.45 -3.23
N LEU A 137 14.36 0.31 -3.24
CA LEU A 137 15.27 1.46 -3.36
C LEU A 137 15.06 2.23 -4.66
N ALA A 138 14.82 1.52 -5.78
CA ALA A 138 14.50 2.17 -7.04
C ALA A 138 13.25 3.05 -6.88
N ILE A 139 12.16 2.54 -6.31
CA ILE A 139 10.93 3.32 -6.09
C ILE A 139 11.20 4.61 -5.27
N LEU A 140 12.10 4.56 -4.27
CA LEU A 140 12.49 5.75 -3.50
C LEU A 140 13.19 6.81 -4.37
N LEU A 141 13.98 6.41 -5.36
CA LEU A 141 14.57 7.34 -6.32
C LEU A 141 13.51 8.00 -7.21
N PHE A 142 12.48 7.24 -7.59
CA PHE A 142 11.37 7.73 -8.42
C PHE A 142 10.25 8.44 -7.60
N TRP A 143 10.42 8.62 -6.29
CA TRP A 143 9.43 9.22 -5.38
C TRP A 143 8.83 10.54 -5.85
N LYS A 144 9.65 11.43 -6.44
CA LYS A 144 9.19 12.75 -6.89
C LYS A 144 8.16 12.68 -8.01
N TRP A 145 8.17 11.62 -8.81
CA TRP A 145 7.22 11.41 -9.91
C TRP A 145 5.92 10.74 -9.47
N ILE A 146 5.84 10.23 -8.24
CA ILE A 146 4.60 9.69 -7.69
C ILE A 146 3.70 10.87 -7.32
N PHE A 147 2.44 10.85 -7.74
CA PHE A 147 1.44 11.86 -7.37
C PHE A 147 0.66 11.39 -6.14
N GLU A 148 0.15 12.34 -5.37
CA GLU A 148 -0.79 12.03 -4.29
C GLU A 148 -2.21 11.86 -4.86
N SER A 149 -3.05 11.12 -4.15
CA SER A 149 -4.44 10.90 -4.54
C SER A 149 -5.22 12.22 -4.62
N PRO A 150 -5.86 12.54 -5.76
CA PRO A 150 -6.74 13.71 -5.88
C PRO A 150 -7.87 13.67 -4.85
N ARG A 151 -8.40 12.48 -4.55
CA ARG A 151 -9.44 12.32 -3.54
C ARG A 151 -8.97 12.68 -2.14
N TRP A 152 -7.77 12.23 -1.78
CA TRP A 152 -7.19 12.57 -0.48
C TRP A 152 -6.91 14.07 -0.37
N LEU A 153 -6.41 14.68 -1.45
CA LEU A 153 -6.16 16.13 -1.48
C LEU A 153 -7.45 16.92 -1.27
N LEU A 154 -8.57 16.48 -1.86
CA LEU A 154 -9.90 17.05 -1.62
C LEU A 154 -10.31 16.94 -0.15
N THR A 155 -10.15 15.78 0.50
CA THR A 155 -10.53 15.63 1.92
C THR A 155 -9.67 16.48 2.86
N LYS A 156 -8.44 16.81 2.46
CA LYS A 156 -7.55 17.73 3.19
C LYS A 156 -7.72 19.20 2.82
N GLY A 157 -8.62 19.53 1.88
CA GLY A 157 -8.84 20.90 1.42
C GLY A 157 -7.74 21.47 0.52
N ARG A 158 -6.85 20.63 -0.01
CA ARG A 158 -5.76 21.02 -0.93
C ARG A 158 -6.26 21.04 -2.37
N LEU A 159 -7.14 22.00 -2.67
CA LEU A 159 -7.88 22.03 -3.95
C LEU A 159 -6.99 22.35 -5.15
N ASP A 160 -5.96 23.18 -4.98
CA ASP A 160 -5.04 23.57 -6.05
C ASP A 160 -4.23 22.38 -6.58
N GLU A 161 -3.67 21.59 -5.68
CA GLU A 161 -2.91 20.39 -6.05
C GLU A 161 -3.81 19.33 -6.68
N ALA A 162 -5.03 19.15 -6.14
CA ALA A 162 -5.99 18.23 -6.73
C ALA A 162 -6.37 18.66 -8.17
N HIS A 163 -6.56 19.96 -8.38
CA HIS A 163 -6.86 20.52 -9.70
C HIS A 163 -5.70 20.33 -10.68
N GLU A 164 -4.46 20.61 -10.26
CA GLU A 164 -3.27 20.43 -11.10
C GLU A 164 -3.11 18.98 -11.57
N ILE A 165 -3.23 18.02 -10.65
CA ILE A 165 -3.13 16.59 -10.97
C ILE A 165 -4.25 16.18 -11.94
N LEU A 166 -5.49 16.60 -11.69
CA LEU A 166 -6.63 16.27 -12.55
C LEU A 166 -6.55 16.96 -13.92
N VAL A 167 -5.94 18.14 -14.04
CA VAL A 167 -5.71 18.79 -15.35
C VAL A 167 -4.59 18.09 -16.13
N ASN A 168 -3.55 17.62 -15.44
CA ASN A 168 -2.42 16.95 -16.07
C ASN A 168 -2.77 15.52 -16.53
N PHE A 169 -3.55 14.78 -15.73
CA PHE A 169 -3.87 13.37 -15.97
C PHE A 169 -5.34 13.09 -16.33
N GLY A 170 -6.23 14.08 -16.18
CA GLY A 170 -7.61 13.96 -16.62
C GLY A 170 -7.68 13.77 -18.13
N GLY A 171 -8.57 12.86 -18.57
CA GLY A 171 -8.68 12.45 -19.96
C GLY A 171 -8.82 13.65 -20.90
N LYS A 172 -7.77 13.93 -21.67
CA LYS A 172 -7.79 14.90 -22.77
C LYS A 172 -8.41 14.22 -23.98
N SER A 173 -9.73 14.01 -23.96
CA SER A 173 -10.42 13.55 -25.17
C SER A 173 -10.43 14.69 -26.18
N LYS A 174 -10.13 14.39 -27.45
CA LYS A 174 -10.23 15.36 -28.55
C LYS A 174 -11.65 15.92 -28.72
N GLU A 175 -12.67 15.18 -28.27
CA GLU A 175 -14.09 15.51 -28.45
C GLU A 175 -14.67 16.31 -27.26
N GLN A 176 -14.04 16.23 -26.09
CA GLN A 176 -14.40 17.00 -24.89
C GLN A 176 -13.13 17.51 -24.23
N PRO A 177 -12.62 18.69 -24.66
CA PRO A 177 -11.50 19.31 -23.97
C PRO A 177 -11.90 19.60 -22.53
N LEU A 178 -11.02 19.20 -21.61
CA LEU A 178 -11.24 19.40 -20.19
C LEU A 178 -11.23 20.91 -19.88
N ASP A 179 -12.40 21.47 -19.61
CA ASP A 179 -12.52 22.86 -19.18
C ASP A 179 -12.03 22.98 -17.73
N LYS A 180 -10.91 23.71 -17.58
CA LYS A 180 -10.24 23.89 -16.30
C LYS A 180 -11.12 24.61 -15.28
N ASN A 181 -11.98 25.52 -15.72
CA ASN A 181 -12.82 26.32 -14.83
C ASN A 181 -14.01 25.51 -14.32
N SER A 182 -14.70 24.76 -15.18
CA SER A 182 -15.74 23.83 -14.72
C SER A 182 -15.20 22.71 -13.84
N LEU A 183 -13.99 22.19 -14.12
CA LEU A 183 -13.34 21.23 -13.21
C LEU A 183 -13.08 21.84 -11.82
N ARG A 184 -12.62 23.09 -11.77
CA ARG A 184 -12.38 23.78 -10.50
C ARG A 184 -13.68 23.95 -9.70
N GLN A 185 -14.75 24.40 -10.36
CA GLN A 185 -16.06 24.51 -9.73
C GLN A 185 -16.63 23.16 -9.26
N LEU A 186 -16.35 22.08 -9.99
CA LEU A 186 -16.76 20.73 -9.58
C LEU A 186 -16.01 20.29 -8.32
N ILE A 187 -14.70 20.52 -8.27
CA ILE A 187 -13.84 20.24 -7.11
C ILE A 187 -14.35 20.98 -5.86
N GLU A 188 -14.66 22.27 -6.00
CA GLU A 188 -15.18 23.11 -4.92
C GLU A 188 -16.54 22.60 -4.43
N ARG A 189 -17.48 22.32 -5.35
CA ARG A 189 -18.79 21.74 -5.01
C ARG A 189 -18.69 20.41 -4.28
N ILE A 190 -17.78 19.53 -4.71
CA ILE A 190 -17.52 18.25 -4.03
C ILE A 190 -17.00 18.51 -2.61
N ARG A 191 -16.05 19.44 -2.43
CA ARG A 191 -15.51 19.77 -1.11
C ARG A 191 -16.60 20.32 -0.19
N GLU A 192 -17.43 21.24 -0.66
CA GLU A 192 -18.55 21.77 0.12
C GLU A 192 -19.51 20.65 0.58
N SER A 193 -19.82 19.71 -0.32
CA SER A 193 -20.66 18.55 0.02
C SER A 193 -20.02 17.64 1.08
N GLN A 194 -18.69 17.49 1.05
CA GLN A 194 -17.95 16.71 2.06
C GLN A 194 -17.94 17.41 3.41
N VAL A 195 -17.68 18.72 3.45
CA VAL A 195 -17.68 19.51 4.70
C VAL A 195 -19.06 19.49 5.36
N LYS A 196 -20.14 19.61 4.58
CA LYS A 196 -21.51 19.47 5.10
C LYS A 196 -21.74 18.11 5.75
N ARG A 197 -21.33 17.02 5.09
CA ARG A 197 -21.40 15.66 5.67
C ARG A 197 -20.53 15.50 6.91
N GLU A 198 -19.32 16.03 6.91
CA GLU A 198 -18.42 15.99 8.07
C GLU A 198 -19.02 16.72 9.28
N GLY A 199 -19.71 17.84 9.06
CA GLY A 199 -20.43 18.58 10.11
C GLY A 199 -21.68 17.86 10.65
N GLU A 200 -22.33 17.03 9.84
CA GLU A 200 -23.49 16.21 10.25
C GLU A 200 -23.07 14.93 11.02
N VAL A 201 -21.85 14.43 10.78
CA VAL A 201 -21.35 13.20 11.41
C VAL A 201 -20.88 13.47 12.83
N THR A 202 -21.75 13.17 13.80
CA THR A 202 -21.47 13.33 15.24
C THR A 202 -20.66 12.18 15.87
N LYS A 203 -20.53 11.03 15.18
CA LYS A 203 -19.80 9.85 15.70
C LYS A 203 -18.55 9.55 14.90
N ARG A 204 -17.41 9.45 15.58
CA ARG A 204 -16.16 8.93 14.99
C ARG A 204 -16.30 7.43 14.77
N HIS A 205 -16.31 7.00 13.52
CA HIS A 205 -16.30 5.60 13.16
C HIS A 205 -14.92 4.98 13.45
N THR A 206 -14.92 3.83 14.11
CA THR A 206 -13.71 3.06 14.43
C THR A 206 -13.70 1.77 13.59
N GLN A 207 -12.53 1.16 13.38
CA GLN A 207 -12.42 -0.12 12.64
C GLN A 207 -13.33 -1.23 13.21
N LEU A 208 -13.60 -1.21 14.51
CA LEU A 208 -14.53 -2.15 15.18
C LEU A 208 -16.00 -1.95 14.78
N ASP A 209 -16.38 -0.80 14.22
CA ASP A 209 -17.76 -0.59 13.75
C ASP A 209 -18.08 -1.41 12.48
N MET A 210 -17.06 -1.92 11.77
CA MET A 210 -17.25 -2.80 10.61
C MET A 210 -17.97 -4.11 10.98
N VAL A 211 -17.76 -4.63 12.19
CA VAL A 211 -18.41 -5.86 12.67
C VAL A 211 -19.68 -5.61 13.48
N ARG A 212 -19.98 -4.33 13.76
CA ARG A 212 -21.04 -3.93 14.69
C ARG A 212 -22.44 -4.09 14.11
N THR A 213 -22.63 -3.74 12.84
CA THR A 213 -23.93 -3.87 12.17
C THR A 213 -24.01 -5.15 11.33
N PRO A 214 -25.17 -5.84 11.28
CA PRO A 214 -25.29 -7.11 10.58
C PRO A 214 -24.98 -7.02 9.08
N LYS A 215 -25.33 -5.88 8.44
CA LYS A 215 -25.01 -5.62 7.04
C LYS A 215 -23.50 -5.49 6.82
N MET A 216 -22.82 -4.64 7.61
CA MET A 216 -21.37 -4.45 7.49
C MET A 216 -20.60 -5.72 7.85
N ARG A 217 -21.07 -6.50 8.84
CA ARG A 217 -20.49 -7.79 9.20
C ARG A 217 -20.57 -8.79 8.05
N LYS A 218 -21.71 -8.88 7.37
CA LYS A 218 -21.85 -9.74 6.18
C LYS A 218 -20.84 -9.34 5.09
N PHE A 219 -20.73 -8.05 4.78
CA PHE A 219 -19.75 -7.57 3.81
C PHE A 219 -18.30 -7.85 4.24
N THR A 220 -17.99 -7.63 5.52
CA THR A 220 -16.66 -7.90 6.07
C THR A 220 -16.31 -9.39 5.97
N LEU A 221 -17.25 -10.29 6.29
CA LEU A 221 -17.07 -11.74 6.14
C LEU A 221 -16.87 -12.15 4.68
N VAL A 222 -17.67 -11.62 3.76
CA VAL A 222 -17.52 -11.92 2.33
C VAL A 222 -16.17 -11.42 1.83
N MET A 223 -15.73 -10.22 2.21
CA MET A 223 -14.40 -9.73 1.85
C MET A 223 -13.30 -10.59 2.47
N ALA A 224 -13.40 -10.98 3.74
CA ALA A 224 -12.42 -11.83 4.41
C ALA A 224 -12.30 -13.24 3.82
N ILE A 225 -13.36 -13.75 3.17
CA ILE A 225 -13.33 -15.06 2.48
C ILE A 225 -12.76 -14.93 1.06
N ASN A 226 -12.94 -13.78 0.40
CA ASN A 226 -12.44 -13.56 -0.96
C ASN A 226 -10.96 -13.15 -1.01
N TRP A 227 -10.43 -12.65 0.11
CA TRP A 227 -9.03 -12.25 0.26
C TRP A 227 -8.15 -13.44 0.59
#